data_AF-A0A2A5XFR6-F1
#
_entry.id   AF-A0A2A5XFR6-F1
#
_cell.length_a   1.000
_cell.length_b   1.000
_cell.length_c   1.000
_cell.angle_alpha   90.00
_cell.angle_beta   90.00
_cell.angle_gamma   90.00
#
_symmetry.space_group_name_H-M   'P 1'
#
loop_
_entity.id
_entity.type
_entity.pdbx_description
1 polymer ?
#
loop_
_entity_poly.entity_id
_entity_poly.type
_entity_poly.pdbx_seq_one_letter_code
_entity_poly.pdbx_strand_id
1 'polypeptide(L)'
;MNSCEVEHFYEAEITVVNDQGEPMPDFTVETTVEVDADYEPYREGVTNDMGKVSFSYYNVAILKVKACLICDPTTDNEDEIYGEALIVLEEDKIVPITVVVY
;
A
#
# COMPACT_ATOMS: atom_id res chain seq x y z
N MET A 1 16.62 -27.52 23.09
CA MET A 1 17.28 -26.30 22.57
C MET A 1 16.15 -25.42 22.08
N ASN A 2 15.73 -24.44 22.87
CA ASN A 2 14.72 -23.48 22.45
C ASN A 2 15.40 -22.58 21.42
N SER A 3 15.01 -22.72 20.16
CA SER A 3 15.36 -21.74 19.13
C SER A 3 14.73 -20.41 19.57
N CYS A 4 15.56 -19.42 19.93
CA CYS A 4 15.12 -18.04 20.01
C CYS A 4 15.01 -17.51 18.57
N GLU A 5 14.10 -18.08 17.78
CA GLU A 5 13.69 -17.44 16.54
C GLU A 5 12.98 -16.14 16.95
N VAL A 6 13.62 -15.03 16.65
CA VAL A 6 13.02 -13.71 16.76
C VAL A 6 12.08 -13.60 15.57
N GLU A 7 10.79 -13.37 15.82
CA GLU A 7 9.85 -13.06 14.75
C GLU A 7 10.20 -11.68 14.19
N HIS A 8 10.48 -11.63 12.89
CA HIS A 8 10.73 -10.41 12.15
C HIS A 8 9.47 -10.00 11.38
N PHE A 9 9.26 -8.69 11.21
CA PHE A 9 8.10 -8.18 10.46
C PHE A 9 8.49 -7.17 9.37
N TYR A 10 7.63 -7.04 8.36
CA TYR A 10 7.77 -6.11 7.25
C TYR A 10 6.42 -5.46 6.98
N GLU A 11 6.25 -4.20 7.38
CA GLU A 11 4.94 -3.53 7.38
C GLU A 11 4.99 -2.16 6.71
N ALA A 12 3.88 -1.79 6.06
CA ALA A 12 3.65 -0.46 5.51
C ALA A 12 2.39 0.16 6.10
N GLU A 13 2.45 1.45 6.41
CA GLU A 13 1.28 2.29 6.67
C GLU A 13 1.15 3.32 5.54
N ILE A 14 0.06 3.23 4.78
CA ILE A 14 -0.20 4.10 3.63
C ILE A 14 -1.27 5.11 4.05
N THR A 15 -1.00 6.40 3.82
CA THR A 15 -1.97 7.48 3.96
C THR A 15 -2.27 8.07 2.59
N VAL A 16 -3.53 8.10 2.19
CA VAL A 16 -4.01 8.68 0.94
C VAL A 16 -4.56 10.07 1.22
N VAL A 17 -4.11 11.07 0.45
CA VAL A 17 -4.50 12.47 0.59
C VAL A 17 -4.79 13.12 -0.76
N ASN A 18 -5.60 14.18 -0.78
CA ASN A 18 -5.76 15.04 -1.95
C ASN A 18 -4.57 16.01 -2.12
N ASP A 19 -4.61 16.85 -3.15
CA ASP A 19 -3.58 17.85 -3.47
C ASP A 19 -3.37 18.92 -2.37
N GLN A 20 -4.32 19.06 -1.45
CA GLN A 20 -4.27 19.96 -0.30
C GLN A 20 -3.74 19.27 0.97
N GLY A 21 -3.47 17.97 0.90
CA GLY A 21 -3.00 17.16 2.04
C GLY A 21 -4.12 16.70 2.98
N GLU A 22 -5.39 16.81 2.56
CA GLU A 22 -6.53 16.32 3.33
C GLU A 22 -6.72 14.80 3.13
N PRO A 23 -7.02 14.03 4.18
CA PRO A 23 -7.15 12.58 4.10
C PRO A 23 -8.36 12.14 3.26
N MET A 24 -8.16 11.11 2.44
CA MET A 24 -9.18 10.59 1.52
C MET A 24 -9.66 9.19 1.97
N PRO A 25 -10.85 9.08 2.60
CA PRO A 25 -11.44 7.79 2.97
C PRO A 25 -12.00 7.04 1.75
N ASP A 26 -12.28 5.74 1.93
CA ASP A 26 -12.94 4.86 0.95
C ASP A 26 -12.17 4.64 -0.37
N PHE A 27 -10.86 4.92 -0.40
CA PHE A 27 -9.99 4.60 -1.54
C PHE A 27 -9.56 3.14 -1.48
N THR A 28 -9.70 2.42 -2.59
CA THR A 28 -9.07 1.13 -2.79
C THR A 28 -7.59 1.33 -3.02
N VAL A 29 -6.76 0.71 -2.19
CA VAL A 29 -5.31 0.73 -2.30
C VAL A 29 -4.83 -0.66 -2.67
N GLU A 30 -4.17 -0.74 -3.82
CA GLU A 30 -3.52 -1.93 -4.31
C GLU A 30 -2.01 -1.81 -4.10
N THR A 31 -1.39 -2.93 -3.79
CA THR A 31 0.07 -3.03 -3.68
C THR A 31 0.55 -4.22 -4.48
N THR A 32 1.59 -4.01 -5.27
CA THR A 32 2.26 -5.07 -6.04
C THR A 32 3.71 -5.12 -5.64
N VAL A 33 4.16 -6.27 -5.15
CA VAL A 33 5.56 -6.52 -4.79
C VAL A 33 6.34 -6.96 -6.04
N GLU A 34 7.45 -6.29 -6.34
CA GLU A 34 8.47 -6.85 -7.23
C GLU A 34 9.49 -7.65 -6.40
N VAL A 35 9.29 -8.97 -6.30
CA VAL A 35 10.26 -9.92 -5.72
C VAL A 35 10.51 -11.08 -6.68
N ASP A 36 11.73 -11.62 -6.64
CA ASP A 36 12.14 -12.77 -7.44
C ASP A 36 11.46 -14.04 -6.88
N ALA A 37 10.36 -14.43 -7.53
CA ALA A 37 9.62 -15.71 -7.53
C ALA A 37 9.48 -16.54 -6.22
N ASP A 38 8.26 -16.54 -5.66
CA ASP A 38 7.49 -17.69 -5.12
C ASP A 38 6.31 -17.27 -4.21
N TYR A 39 6.06 -15.97 -4.04
CA TYR A 39 5.04 -15.43 -3.13
C TYR A 39 3.95 -14.63 -3.86
N GLU A 40 2.73 -14.59 -3.31
CA GLU A 40 1.64 -13.73 -3.80
C GLU A 40 1.99 -12.25 -3.58
N PRO A 41 2.36 -11.49 -4.63
CA PRO A 41 2.87 -10.14 -4.47
C PRO A 41 1.76 -9.08 -4.37
N TYR A 42 0.50 -9.47 -4.59
CA TYR A 42 -0.65 -8.57 -4.65
C TYR A 42 -1.42 -8.53 -3.33
N ARG A 43 -1.68 -7.33 -2.83
CA ARG A 43 -2.61 -7.08 -1.72
C ARG A 43 -3.49 -5.88 -2.03
N GLU A 44 -4.71 -5.91 -1.52
CA GLU A 44 -5.72 -4.85 -1.65
C GLU A 44 -6.35 -4.54 -0.29
N GLY A 45 -6.68 -3.27 -0.06
CA GLY A 45 -7.40 -2.82 1.12
C GLY A 45 -8.05 -1.46 0.89
N VAL A 46 -9.02 -1.09 1.73
CA VAL A 46 -9.76 0.18 1.62
C VAL A 46 -9.33 1.12 2.74
N THR A 47 -9.13 2.41 2.44
CA THR A 47 -8.76 3.41 3.44
C THR A 47 -9.89 3.69 4.41
N ASN A 48 -9.55 3.88 5.69
CA ASN A 48 -10.49 4.29 6.73
C ASN A 48 -10.80 5.81 6.68
N ASP A 49 -11.60 6.29 7.64
CA ASP A 49 -11.96 7.71 7.82
C ASP A 49 -10.76 8.69 7.91
N MET A 50 -9.55 8.18 8.18
CA MET A 50 -8.31 8.96 8.23
C MET A 50 -7.47 8.85 6.94
N GLY A 51 -8.00 8.23 5.89
CA GLY A 51 -7.28 7.95 4.65
C GLY A 51 -6.18 6.89 4.81
N LYS A 52 -6.23 6.06 5.86
CA LYS A 52 -5.17 5.11 6.18
C LYS A 52 -5.52 3.66 5.87
N VAL A 53 -4.53 2.90 5.42
CA VAL A 53 -4.55 1.44 5.28
C VAL A 53 -3.18 0.85 5.63
N SER A 54 -3.15 -0.38 6.15
CA SER A 54 -1.91 -1.05 6.57
C SER A 54 -1.78 -2.41 5.89
N PHE A 55 -0.54 -2.76 5.50
CA PHE A 55 -0.21 -4.03 4.88
C PHE A 55 0.99 -4.67 5.58
N SER A 56 1.01 -6.01 5.63
CA SER A 56 2.08 -6.81 6.25
C SER A 56 2.56 -7.90 5.28
N TYR A 57 3.87 -8.11 5.27
CA TYR A 57 4.59 -8.99 4.35
C TYR A 57 5.61 -9.85 5.10
N TYR A 58 6.01 -10.96 4.48
CA TYR A 58 6.98 -11.89 5.08
C TYR A 58 8.45 -11.53 4.83
N ASN A 59 8.75 -10.63 3.88
CA ASN A 59 10.11 -10.31 3.47
C ASN A 59 10.26 -8.87 2.96
N VAL A 60 11.52 -8.40 2.86
CA VAL A 60 11.87 -7.16 2.17
C VAL A 60 11.30 -7.17 0.76
N ALA A 61 10.61 -6.09 0.41
CA ALA A 61 9.84 -5.94 -0.80
C ALA A 61 9.93 -4.51 -1.32
N ILE A 62 10.05 -4.34 -2.63
CA ILE A 62 9.74 -3.07 -3.30
C ILE A 62 8.26 -3.14 -3.67
N LEU A 63 7.44 -2.28 -3.07
CA LEU A 63 6.02 -2.21 -3.37
C LEU A 63 5.74 -1.05 -4.32
N LYS A 64 5.03 -1.36 -5.40
CA LYS A 64 4.26 -0.37 -6.14
C LYS A 64 2.90 -0.23 -5.47
N VAL A 65 2.61 0.96 -4.95
CA VAL A 65 1.34 1.32 -4.31
C VAL A 65 0.50 2.09 -5.31
N LYS A 66 -0.78 1.74 -5.45
CA LYS A 66 -1.77 2.45 -6.24
C LYS A 66 -2.98 2.72 -5.37
N ALA A 67 -3.48 3.95 -5.36
CA ALA A 67 -4.71 4.31 -4.66
C ALA A 67 -5.74 4.83 -5.66
N CYS A 68 -6.97 4.33 -5.58
CA CYS A 68 -8.04 4.71 -6.49
C CYS A 68 -9.45 4.58 -5.91
N LEU A 69 -10.34 5.51 -6.28
CA LEU A 69 -11.75 5.50 -5.85
C LEU A 69 -12.69 4.81 -6.86
N ILE A 70 -12.42 4.93 -8.17
CA ILE A 70 -13.29 4.43 -9.26
C ILE A 70 -12.45 3.85 -10.40
N CYS A 71 -11.49 2.97 -10.11
CA CYS A 71 -10.67 2.35 -11.15
C CYS A 71 -11.38 1.09 -11.69
N ASP A 72 -12.21 1.26 -12.72
CA ASP A 72 -12.62 0.15 -13.56
C ASP A 72 -11.78 0.19 -14.85
N PRO A 73 -10.81 -0.73 -15.03
CA PRO A 73 -9.91 -0.71 -16.18
C PRO A 73 -10.62 -0.96 -17.52
N THR A 74 -11.93 -1.23 -17.51
CA THR A 74 -12.77 -1.45 -18.69
C THR A 74 -13.56 -0.22 -19.12
N THR A 75 -13.54 0.86 -18.33
CA THR A 75 -14.23 2.12 -18.62
C THR A 75 -13.27 3.29 -18.55
N ASP A 76 -13.13 4.04 -19.64
CA ASP A 76 -12.55 5.40 -19.58
C ASP A 76 -13.51 6.28 -18.77
N ASN A 77 -13.30 6.36 -17.45
CA ASN A 77 -14.04 7.25 -16.57
C ASN A 77 -13.24 8.54 -16.38
N GLU A 78 -13.80 9.67 -16.81
CA GLU A 78 -13.20 11.00 -16.56
C GLU A 78 -13.21 11.39 -15.07
N ASP A 79 -13.91 10.62 -14.23
CA ASP A 79 -14.03 10.81 -12.78
C ASP A 79 -13.05 9.91 -11.98
N GLU A 80 -12.08 9.26 -12.65
CA GLU A 80 -11.04 8.47 -11.96
C GLU A 80 -10.12 9.36 -11.13
N ILE A 81 -10.19 9.20 -9.80
CA ILE A 81 -9.25 9.83 -8.88
C ILE A 81 -8.14 8.84 -8.54
N TYR A 82 -6.89 9.18 -8.86
CA TYR A 82 -5.78 8.22 -8.89
C TYR A 82 -4.45 8.75 -8.34
N GLY A 83 -3.64 7.87 -7.74
CA GLY A 83 -2.26 8.15 -7.34
C GLY A 83 -1.39 6.89 -7.22
N GLU A 84 -0.08 7.05 -7.44
CA GLU A 84 0.93 5.98 -7.28
C GLU A 84 2.08 6.39 -6.37
N ALA A 85 2.68 5.41 -5.70
CA ALA A 85 3.97 5.56 -5.03
C ALA A 85 4.81 4.28 -5.04
N LEU A 86 6.11 4.43 -4.78
CA LEU A 86 7.05 3.31 -4.60
C LEU A 86 7.60 3.35 -3.17
N ILE A 87 7.61 2.19 -2.49
CA ILE A 87 8.16 2.04 -1.14
C ILE A 87 9.03 0.79 -1.05
N VAL A 88 10.07 0.87 -0.22
CA VAL A 88 10.90 -0.29 0.15
C VAL A 88 10.59 -0.63 1.60
N LEU A 89 10.20 -1.88 1.86
CA LEU A 89 9.99 -2.36 3.22
C LEU A 89 11.31 -2.66 3.90
N GLU A 90 11.38 -2.38 5.20
CA GLU A 90 12.55 -2.66 6.03
C GLU A 90 12.16 -3.62 7.17
N GLU A 91 13.06 -4.53 7.51
CA GLU A 91 12.86 -5.47 8.62
C GLU A 91 12.69 -4.72 9.94
N ASP A 92 11.72 -5.18 10.74
CA ASP A 92 11.40 -4.68 12.08
C ASP A 92 11.04 -3.19 12.10
N LYS A 93 10.51 -2.68 10.99
CA LYS A 93 10.03 -1.30 10.84
C LYS A 93 8.69 -1.25 10.13
N ILE A 94 7.83 -0.34 10.61
CA ILE A 94 6.65 0.11 9.89
C ILE A 94 7.09 1.28 9.03
N VAL A 95 7.03 1.13 7.70
CA VAL A 95 7.44 2.18 6.76
C VAL A 95 6.21 3.03 6.38
N PRO A 96 6.16 4.32 6.76
CA PRO A 96 5.06 5.19 6.39
C PRO A 96 5.23 5.73 4.97
N ILE A 97 4.13 5.85 4.23
CA ILE A 97 4.10 6.54 2.93
C ILE A 97 2.82 7.34 2.73
N THR A 98 2.95 8.46 2.03
CA THR A 98 1.82 9.29 1.60
C THR A 98 1.63 9.17 0.09
N VAL A 99 0.43 8.81 -0.34
CA VAL A 99 0.02 8.81 -1.74
C VAL A 99 -0.88 10.01 -1.97
N VAL A 100 -0.50 10.86 -2.93
CA VAL A 100 -1.33 12.00 -3.35
C VAL A 100 -2.14 11.58 -4.57
N VAL A 101 -3.45 11.83 -4.54
CA VAL A 101 -4.38 11.47 -5.62
C VAL A 101 -4.95 12.72 -6.30
N TYR A 102 -5.28 12.61 -7.58
CA TYR A 102 -5.81 13.69 -8.43
C TYR A 102 -6.99 13.21 -9.25
#